data_AF-A0A0R2HA07-F1
#
_entry.id   AF-A0A0R2HA07-F1
#
_cell.length_a   1.000
_cell.length_b   1.000
_cell.length_c   1.000
_cell.angle_alpha   90.00
_cell.angle_beta   90.00
_cell.angle_gamma   90.00
#
_symmetry.space_group_name_H-M   'P 1'
#
loop_
_entity.id
_entity.type
_entity.pdbx_description
1 polymer ?
#
loop_
_entity_poly.entity_id
_entity_poly.type
_entity_poly.pdbx_seq_one_letter_code
_entity_poly.pdbx_strand_id
1 'polypeptide(L)' 'MAKKVQTVEMDGITFEVIGIFDYEGQDYLALARGEEIYLYVYIAHNDGTFEALDIEDEDLFNAVAEEFTCIQNNQVWED' A
#
# COMPACT_ATOMS: atom_id res chain seq x y z
N MET A 1 -22.52 0.04 3.17
CA MET A 1 -22.05 0.83 2.01
C MET A 1 -21.00 0.00 1.30
N ALA A 2 -21.08 -0.22 -0.01
CA ALA A 2 -20.07 -1.02 -0.71
C ALA A 2 -18.80 -0.16 -0.84
N LYS A 3 -17.78 -0.40 0.00
CA LYS A 3 -16.42 0.07 -0.31
C LYS A 3 -16.07 -0.60 -1.63
N LYS A 4 -15.91 0.20 -2.67
CA LYS A 4 -15.47 -0.28 -3.98
C LYS A 4 -14.01 -0.68 -3.78
N VAL A 5 -13.77 -1.96 -3.44
CA VAL A 5 -12.41 -2.49 -3.34
C VAL A 5 -11.77 -2.27 -4.70
N GLN A 6 -10.74 -1.41 -4.75
CA GLN A 6 -9.98 -1.20 -5.97
C GLN A 6 -9.02 -2.36 -6.09
N THR A 7 -9.13 -3.14 -7.16
CA THR A 7 -8.20 -4.23 -7.44
C THR A 7 -7.25 -3.82 -8.56
N VAL A 8 -5.98 -4.17 -8.44
CA VAL A 8 -4.97 -3.95 -9.48
C VAL A 8 -4.48 -5.29 -9.99
N GLU A 9 -4.28 -5.41 -11.30
CA GLU A 9 -3.64 -6.57 -11.92
C GLU A 9 -2.20 -6.21 -12.25
N MET A 10 -1.25 -6.94 -11.68
CA MET A 10 0.18 -6.79 -11.92
C MET A 10 0.73 -8.15 -12.33
N ASP A 11 1.32 -8.23 -13.52
CA ASP A 11 1.89 -9.48 -14.07
C ASP A 11 0.90 -10.67 -14.13
N GLY A 12 -0.39 -10.39 -14.35
CA GLY A 12 -1.46 -11.40 -14.37
C GLY A 12 -1.88 -11.90 -12.98
N ILE A 13 -1.40 -11.25 -11.91
CA ILE A 13 -1.80 -11.49 -10.53
C ILE A 13 -2.71 -10.35 -10.08
N THR A 14 -3.87 -10.69 -9.53
CA THR A 14 -4.80 -9.71 -8.96
C THR A 14 -4.47 -9.44 -7.50
N PHE A 15 -4.37 -8.16 -7.16
CA PHE A 15 -4.19 -7.67 -5.80
C PHE A 15 -5.34 -6.75 -5.41
N GLU A 16 -5.70 -6.77 -4.13
CA GLU A 16 -6.67 -5.84 -3.55
C GLU A 16 -5.93 -4.66 -2.95
N VAL A 17 -6.27 -3.44 -3.37
CA VAL A 17 -5.68 -2.22 -2.80
C VAL A 17 -6.28 -2.01 -1.41
N ILE A 18 -5.42 -2.06 -0.40
CA ILE A 18 -5.81 -1.78 0.98
C ILE A 18 -5.84 -0.27 1.20
N GLY A 19 -4.79 0.42 0.74
CA GLY A 19 -4.66 1.86 0.86
C GLY A 19 -3.28 2.38 0.46
N ILE A 20 -3.15 3.70 0.46
CA ILE A 20 -1.88 4.40 0.31
C ILE A 20 -1.66 5.19 1.61
N PHE A 21 -0.44 5.20 2.12
CA PHE A 21 -0.08 5.89 3.35
C PHE A 21 1.29 6.56 3.23
N ASP A 22 1.47 7.67 3.95
CA ASP A 22 2.74 8.40 4.02
C ASP A 22 3.60 7.86 5.16
N TYR A 23 4.90 7.70 4.90
CA TYR A 23 5.91 7.44 5.92
C TYR A 23 7.19 8.20 5.57
N GLU A 24 7.64 9.07 6.48
CA GLU A 24 8.81 9.95 6.31
C GLU A 24 8.79 10.82 5.03
N GLY A 25 7.59 11.22 4.56
CA GLY A 25 7.43 12.05 3.36
C GLY A 25 7.47 11.27 2.04
N GLN A 26 7.46 9.94 2.11
CA GLN A 26 7.33 9.04 0.97
C GLN A 26 6.00 8.29 1.08
N ASP A 27 5.23 8.28 -0.01
CA ASP A 27 4.00 7.49 -0.09
C ASP A 27 4.31 6.01 -0.35
N TYR A 28 3.54 5.14 0.28
CA TYR A 28 3.61 3.68 0.15
C TYR A 28 2.21 3.11 -0.14
N LEU A 29 2.17 2.09 -1.00
CA LEU A 29 0.98 1.37 -1.40
C LEU A 29 0.94 0.01 -0.70
N ALA A 30 -0.15 -0.24 0.02
CA ALA A 30 -0.43 -1.54 0.62
C ALA A 30 -1.42 -2.34 -0.24
N LEU A 31 -1.01 -3.53 -0.62
CA LEU A 31 -1.76 -4.48 -1.45
C LEU A 31 -1.99 -5.78 -0.69
N ALA A 32 -3.17 -6.37 -0.81
CA ALA A 32 -3.45 -7.71 -0.30
C ALA A 32 -3.55 -8.72 -1.44
N ARG A 33 -3.06 -9.93 -1.19
CA ARG A 33 -3.32 -11.12 -2.03
C ARG A 33 -3.81 -12.24 -1.12
N GLY A 34 -5.14 -12.34 -0.98
CA GLY A 34 -5.73 -13.26 -0.01
C GLY A 34 -5.41 -12.83 1.41
N GLU A 35 -4.60 -13.61 2.14
CA GLU A 35 -4.19 -13.31 3.52
C GLU A 35 -2.81 -12.63 3.60
N GLU A 36 -2.09 -12.53 2.49
CA GLU A 36 -0.75 -11.94 2.41
C GLU A 36 -0.83 -10.44 2.09
N ILE A 37 0.00 -9.63 2.74
CA ILE A 37 0.11 -8.18 2.51
C ILE A 37 1.46 -7.86 1.87
N TYR A 38 1.43 -7.03 0.84
CA TYR A 38 2.57 -6.55 0.09
C TYR A 38 2.64 -5.03 0.18
N LEU A 39 3.84 -4.50 0.38
CA LEU A 39 4.09 -3.07 0.51
C LEU A 39 5.03 -2.63 -0.60
N TYR A 40 4.66 -1.55 -1.28
CA TYR A 40 5.43 -0.98 -2.39
C TYR A 40 5.58 0.52 -2.18
N VAL A 41 6.66 1.10 -2.69
CA VAL A 41 6.79 2.55 -2.80
C VAL A 41 5.79 3.05 -3.83
N TYR A 42 4.94 4.00 -3.46
CA TYR A 42 3.97 4.62 -4.34
C TYR A 42 4.54 5.89 -4.95
N ILE A 43 4.58 5.97 -6.28
CA ILE A 43 5.04 7.14 -7.00
C ILE A 43 3.91 7.59 -7.93
N ALA A 44 3.26 8.71 -7.58
CA ALA A 44 2.28 9.33 -8.45
C ALA A 44 2.97 10.15 -9.55
N HIS A 45 2.53 9.98 -10.79
CA HIS A 45 2.94 10.83 -11.90
C HIS A 45 1.88 11.90 -12.21
N ASN A 46 2.35 13.00 -12.78
CA ASN A 46 1.50 14.14 -13.15
C ASN A 46 0.54 13.84 -14.33
N ASP A 47 0.69 12.69 -14.98
CA ASP A 47 -0.21 12.19 -16.04
C ASP A 47 -1.39 11.38 -15.47
N GLY A 48 -1.46 11.22 -14.14
CA GLY A 48 -2.48 10.42 -13.46
C GLY A 48 -2.20 8.92 -13.42
N THR A 49 -1.01 8.49 -13.91
CA THR A 49 -0.48 7.14 -13.71
C THR A 49 0.29 7.05 -12.39
N PHE A 50 0.54 5.83 -11.92
CA PHE A 50 1.39 5.58 -10.76
C PHE A 50 2.37 4.45 -11.04
N GLU A 51 3.50 4.47 -10.33
CA GLU A 51 4.46 3.38 -10.23
C GLU A 51 4.43 2.78 -8.82
N ALA A 52 4.55 1.45 -8.75
CA ALA A 52 4.72 0.71 -7.51
C ALA A 52 6.09 0.02 -7.57
N LEU A 53 7.02 0.42 -6.71
CA LEU A 53 8.37 -0.14 -6.66
C LEU A 53 8.56 -1.02 -5.43
N ASP A 54 9.27 -2.15 -5.61
CA ASP A 54 9.68 -3.00 -4.50
C ASP A 54 10.59 -2.23 -3.53
N ILE A 55 10.44 -2.52 -2.24
CA ILE A 55 11.30 -1.98 -1.20
C ILE A 55 12.47 -2.94 -1.05
N GLU A 56 13.62 -2.58 -1.63
CA GLU A 56 14.82 -3.44 -1.60
C GLU A 56 15.53 -3.44 -0.23
N ASP A 57 15.29 -2.43 0.60
CA ASP A 57 15.90 -2.26 1.91
C ASP A 57 15.04 -2.91 3.00
N GLU A 58 15.59 -3.92 3.68
CA GLU A 58 14.85 -4.73 4.67
C GLU A 58 14.49 -3.92 5.94
N ASP A 59 15.39 -3.05 6.40
CA ASP A 59 15.15 -2.18 7.55
C ASP A 59 14.00 -1.21 7.26
N LEU A 60 14.00 -0.62 6.06
CA LEU A 60 12.91 0.24 5.60
C LEU A 60 11.60 -0.53 5.46
N PHE A 61 11.62 -1.72 4.85
CA PHE A 61 10.42 -2.53 4.70
C PHE A 61 9.79 -2.85 6.05
N ASN A 62 10.60 -3.25 7.04
CA ASN A 62 10.12 -3.53 8.38
C ASN A 62 9.51 -2.28 9.04
N ALA A 63 10.18 -1.12 8.96
CA ALA A 63 9.66 0.14 9.51
C ALA A 63 8.30 0.52 8.89
N VAL A 64 8.20 0.44 7.56
CA VAL A 64 6.98 0.73 6.81
C VAL A 64 5.86 -0.28 7.15
N ALA A 65 6.19 -1.55 7.34
CA ALA A 65 5.23 -2.58 7.76
C ALA A 65 4.71 -2.37 9.19
N GLU A 66 5.59 -1.96 10.10
CA GLU A 66 5.21 -1.58 11.46
C GLU A 66 4.29 -0.37 11.46
N GLU A 67 4.60 0.67 10.68
CA GLU A 67 3.73 1.84 10.51
C GLU A 67 2.37 1.45 9.92
N PHE A 68 2.36 0.65 8.86
CA PHE A 68 1.11 0.17 8.26
C PHE A 68 0.25 -0.60 9.29
N THR A 69 0.87 -1.47 10.08
CA THR A 69 0.19 -2.22 11.15
C THR A 69 -0.33 -1.27 12.24
N CYS A 70 0.44 -0.23 12.59
CA CYS A 70 0.03 0.82 13.52
C CYS A 70 -1.22 1.54 13.01
N ILE A 71 -1.21 2.00 11.75
CA ILE A 71 -2.34 2.68 11.10
C ILE A 71 -3.57 1.77 11.05
N GLN A 72 -3.39 0.49 10.68
CA GLN A 72 -4.47 -0.49 10.58
C GLN A 72 -5.11 -0.77 11.96
N ASN A 73 -4.28 -0.96 12.98
CA ASN A 73 -4.74 -1.32 14.33
C ASN A 73 -5.31 -0.11 15.09
N ASN A 74 -4.81 1.09 14.82
CA ASN A 74 -5.25 2.31 15.49
C ASN A 74 -6.58 2.87 14.95
N GLN A 75 -7.23 2.22 13.98
CA GLN A 75 -8.51 2.63 13.38
C GLN A 75 -8.64 4.15 13.16
N VAL A 76 -7.57 4.83 12.73
CA VAL A 76 -7.64 6.24 12.29
C VAL A 76 -8.06 6.28 10.82
N TRP A 77 -9.11 5.53 10.50
CA TRP A 77 -9.85 5.70 9.26
C TRP A 77 -11.08 6.46 9.72
N GLU A 78 -11.01 7.80 9.70
CA GLU A 78 -12.13 8.65 10.10
C GLU A 78 -13.42 8.14 9.41
N ASP A 79 -14.47 8.07 10.23
CA ASP A 79 -15.83 7.59 9.90
C ASP A 79 -16.44 8.31 8.69
#